data_AF-A0A9W4JHT8-F1
#
_entry.id   AF-A0A9W4JHT8-F1
#
_cell.length_a   1.000
_cell.length_b   1.000
_cell.length_c   1.000
_cell.angle_alpha   90.00
_cell.angle_beta   90.00
_cell.angle_gamma   90.00
#
_symmetry.space_group_name_H-M   'P 1'
#
loop_
_entity.id
_entity.type
_entity.pdbx_description
1 polymer ?
#
loop_
_entity_poly.entity_id
_entity_poly.type
_entity_poly.pdbx_seq_one_letter_code
_entity_poly.pdbx_strand_id
1 'polypeptide(L)'
;MSFIKSLVAAVALLGTAQAAGVTGTPVGFASGTTGGGNAAAAAPSDITELTKWLGDSTPRTILIDKEFNYLSSQGKCTDCKCCVPDSNTCGSAGQNAIDNSDWCGSYPTTTCTYDKAGLEGITVASNKSIVGVGSEGVIRGKGLLMKNGVSNVIIQNIHITELNPQFIWGGDAITLDGTDKIWIDHVKVSLVGRQMFVSGYESAGKVTISNSEFDGRTSWSSSCDGHHYWTVLGYGKGDHVTFTGNYIHHTSGRSPKLEFANYWHAYNNYWFNNTGHAFDVGENVNAFIEGNVFHQVDTPMLTDSKPGATFAVTTSTQSTCKSAIGRTCSANTLVQSGKISGSDESVLKNWPSGETGVNVVDATRVRSSVLSNAGVGKLSSSKRRRDHEFPFAPSLPILSSAGPGASAVGPRPTWGWKTVGAQSSATPSATPEPVQSAGFGHAHRHGQGHGGFGGFGWF
;
A
#
# COMPACT_ATOMS: atom_id res chain seq x y z
N MET A 1 -72.31 -7.25 3.64
CA MET A 1 -71.14 -8.11 3.90
C MET A 1 -70.03 -7.71 2.95
N SER A 2 -68.94 -7.22 3.53
CA SER A 2 -67.72 -6.73 2.89
C SER A 2 -67.02 -7.79 2.06
N PHE A 3 -66.41 -7.44 0.92
CA PHE A 3 -65.11 -8.00 0.50
C PHE A 3 -64.46 -7.06 -0.53
N ILE A 4 -63.61 -6.17 -0.02
CA ILE A 4 -62.61 -5.40 -0.77
C ILE A 4 -61.47 -6.36 -1.13
N LYS A 5 -61.20 -6.55 -2.43
CA LYS A 5 -59.98 -7.20 -2.91
C LYS A 5 -58.93 -6.12 -3.16
N SER A 6 -58.06 -5.89 -2.17
CA SER A 6 -56.84 -5.10 -2.37
C SER A 6 -55.73 -6.03 -2.86
N LEU A 7 -55.28 -5.79 -4.09
CA LEU A 7 -54.08 -6.36 -4.69
C LEU A 7 -52.87 -5.67 -4.04
N VAL A 8 -52.13 -6.37 -3.17
CA VAL A 8 -50.84 -5.88 -2.64
C VAL A 8 -49.75 -6.35 -3.58
N ALA A 9 -49.13 -5.39 -4.28
CA ALA A 9 -47.90 -5.61 -5.02
C ALA A 9 -46.73 -5.77 -4.02
N ALA A 10 -46.10 -6.95 -4.02
CA ALA A 10 -44.85 -7.17 -3.31
C ALA A 10 -43.70 -6.52 -4.10
N VAL A 11 -43.30 -5.32 -3.70
CA VAL A 11 -42.02 -4.73 -4.13
C VAL A 11 -40.92 -5.42 -3.33
N ALA A 12 -40.12 -6.25 -4.00
CA ALA A 12 -38.89 -6.79 -3.43
C ALA A 12 -37.90 -5.63 -3.23
N LEU A 13 -37.84 -5.10 -2.02
CA LEU A 13 -36.73 -4.26 -1.56
C LEU A 13 -35.49 -5.15 -1.46
N LEU A 14 -34.63 -5.07 -2.47
CA LEU A 14 -33.22 -5.49 -2.37
C LEU A 14 -32.54 -4.58 -1.34
N GLY A 15 -32.75 -4.87 -0.06
CA GLY A 15 -31.94 -4.32 1.02
C GLY A 15 -30.57 -4.96 0.92
N THR A 16 -29.56 -4.17 0.57
CA THR A 16 -28.17 -4.54 0.81
C THR A 16 -28.01 -4.75 2.31
N ALA A 17 -27.86 -6.01 2.72
CA ALA A 17 -27.43 -6.32 4.06
C ALA A 17 -26.09 -5.61 4.25
N GLN A 18 -26.06 -4.53 5.04
CA GLN A 18 -24.81 -4.05 5.61
C GLN A 18 -24.28 -5.23 6.43
N ALA A 19 -23.25 -5.90 5.90
CA ALA A 19 -22.51 -6.90 6.65
C ALA A 19 -22.14 -6.25 7.98
N ALA A 20 -22.60 -6.81 9.10
CA ALA A 20 -22.13 -6.36 10.41
C ALA A 20 -20.60 -6.38 10.37
N GLY A 21 -19.93 -5.23 10.49
CA GLY A 21 -18.49 -5.10 10.28
C GLY A 21 -18.13 -4.12 9.16
N VAL A 22 -18.21 -4.52 7.90
CA VAL A 22 -17.69 -3.71 6.76
C VAL A 22 -18.55 -2.46 6.52
N THR A 23 -17.89 -1.31 6.38
CA THR A 23 -18.53 -0.02 6.07
C THR A 23 -18.23 0.42 4.65
N GLY A 24 -19.25 0.85 3.91
CA GLY A 24 -19.11 1.26 2.51
C GLY A 24 -19.02 0.08 1.54
N THR A 25 -18.60 0.35 0.30
CA THR A 25 -18.48 -0.65 -0.77
C THR A 25 -17.17 -0.45 -1.52
N PRO A 26 -16.47 -1.53 -1.93
CA PRO A 26 -15.28 -1.41 -2.76
C PRO A 26 -15.58 -0.67 -4.06
N VAL A 27 -14.64 0.17 -4.47
CA VAL A 27 -14.63 0.87 -5.76
C VAL A 27 -13.47 0.35 -6.62
N GLY A 28 -13.27 0.93 -7.80
CA GLY A 28 -12.14 0.63 -8.65
C GLY A 28 -12.21 -0.77 -9.25
N PHE A 29 -11.05 -1.38 -9.44
CA PHE A 29 -10.94 -2.74 -9.98
C PHE A 29 -11.47 -3.81 -9.02
N ALA A 30 -11.36 -3.61 -7.71
CA ALA A 30 -11.89 -4.57 -6.72
C ALA A 30 -13.38 -4.37 -6.41
N SER A 31 -14.08 -3.54 -7.18
CA SER A 31 -15.54 -3.42 -7.11
C SER A 31 -16.21 -4.80 -7.18
N GLY A 32 -17.20 -5.01 -6.31
CA GLY A 32 -17.88 -6.29 -6.14
C GLY A 32 -17.20 -7.29 -5.20
N THR A 33 -16.09 -6.92 -4.55
CA THR A 33 -15.54 -7.69 -3.43
C THR A 33 -16.52 -7.66 -2.25
N THR A 34 -16.78 -8.83 -1.66
CA THR A 34 -17.76 -9.03 -0.58
C THR A 34 -17.14 -9.54 0.72
N GLY A 35 -15.90 -10.06 0.67
CA GLY A 35 -15.22 -10.61 1.84
C GLY A 35 -15.97 -11.79 2.43
N GLY A 36 -16.24 -11.73 3.74
CA GLY A 36 -17.07 -12.70 4.46
C GLY A 36 -18.57 -12.67 4.11
N GLY A 37 -19.01 -11.71 3.27
CA GLY A 37 -20.40 -11.55 2.87
C GLY A 37 -21.32 -11.31 4.07
N ASN A 38 -22.35 -12.14 4.21
CA ASN A 38 -23.34 -12.05 5.30
C ASN A 38 -22.95 -12.85 6.55
N ALA A 39 -21.71 -13.35 6.65
CA ALA A 39 -21.24 -14.04 7.84
C ALA A 39 -21.38 -13.14 9.07
N ALA A 40 -21.89 -13.70 10.17
CA ALA A 40 -22.04 -12.97 11.42
C ALA A 40 -20.68 -12.46 11.90
N ALA A 41 -20.64 -11.19 12.30
CA ALA A 41 -19.45 -10.57 12.85
C ALA A 41 -19.09 -11.21 14.19
N ALA A 42 -17.83 -11.58 14.37
CA ALA A 42 -17.32 -12.11 15.63
C ALA A 42 -15.90 -11.60 15.89
N ALA A 43 -15.57 -11.38 17.15
CA ALA A 43 -14.23 -11.01 17.59
C ALA A 43 -13.49 -12.26 18.11
N PRO A 44 -12.24 -12.52 17.67
CA PRO A 44 -11.44 -13.60 18.24
C PRO A 44 -11.01 -13.29 19.68
N SER A 45 -10.91 -14.33 20.52
CA SER A 45 -10.47 -14.20 21.91
C SER A 45 -9.01 -13.76 22.00
N ASP A 46 -8.16 -14.30 21.14
CA ASP A 46 -6.70 -14.17 21.19
C ASP A 46 -6.05 -14.40 19.81
N ILE A 47 -4.72 -14.32 19.76
CA ILE A 47 -3.92 -14.50 18.53
C ILE A 47 -4.04 -15.90 17.93
N THR A 48 -4.32 -16.93 18.73
CA THR A 48 -4.48 -18.31 18.23
C THR A 48 -5.81 -18.43 17.49
N GLU A 49 -6.89 -17.90 18.07
CA GLU A 49 -8.19 -17.88 17.42
C GLU A 49 -8.20 -16.99 16.17
N LEU A 50 -7.58 -15.80 16.23
CA LEU A 50 -7.43 -14.92 15.07
C LEU A 50 -6.71 -15.64 13.92
N THR A 51 -5.56 -16.27 14.20
CA THR A 51 -4.79 -17.01 13.19
C THR A 51 -5.62 -18.14 12.57
N LYS A 52 -6.36 -18.88 13.40
CA LYS A 52 -7.23 -19.96 12.93
C LYS A 52 -8.35 -19.44 12.03
N TRP A 53 -9.05 -18.39 12.45
CA TRP A 53 -10.18 -17.85 11.68
C TRP A 53 -9.75 -17.21 10.36
N LEU A 54 -8.57 -16.59 10.32
CA LEU A 54 -8.02 -16.04 9.08
C LEU A 54 -7.67 -17.14 8.08
N GLY A 55 -7.10 -18.26 8.55
CA GLY A 55 -6.62 -19.35 7.68
C GLY A 55 -7.65 -20.40 7.29
N ASP A 56 -8.82 -20.45 7.93
CA ASP A 56 -9.80 -21.49 7.63
C ASP A 56 -10.62 -21.24 6.35
N SER A 57 -11.30 -22.27 5.85
CA SER A 57 -12.12 -22.18 4.63
C SER A 57 -13.49 -21.55 4.83
N THR A 58 -13.85 -21.17 6.06
CA THR A 58 -15.18 -20.63 6.38
C THR A 58 -15.25 -19.16 5.98
N PRO A 59 -16.30 -18.70 5.27
CA PRO A 59 -16.51 -17.26 5.10
C PRO A 59 -16.72 -16.58 6.45
N ARG A 60 -15.96 -15.51 6.75
CA ARG A 60 -15.99 -14.87 8.07
C ARG A 60 -15.93 -13.36 8.00
N THR A 61 -16.65 -12.73 8.92
CA THR A 61 -16.45 -11.34 9.28
C THR A 61 -15.80 -11.28 10.66
N ILE A 62 -14.51 -10.96 10.68
CA ILE A 62 -13.62 -11.01 11.84
C ILE A 62 -13.41 -9.59 12.33
N LEU A 63 -13.89 -9.32 13.55
CA LEU A 63 -13.72 -8.04 14.21
C LEU A 63 -12.37 -8.00 14.93
N ILE A 64 -11.55 -7.00 14.63
CA ILE A 64 -10.32 -6.70 15.38
C ILE A 64 -10.69 -5.61 16.38
N ASP A 65 -11.08 -6.03 17.59
CA ASP A 65 -11.67 -5.16 18.61
C ASP A 65 -10.68 -4.68 19.69
N LYS A 66 -9.42 -5.09 19.55
CA LYS A 66 -8.29 -4.81 20.45
C LYS A 66 -6.97 -5.02 19.74
N GLU A 67 -5.86 -4.77 20.44
CA GLU A 67 -4.54 -5.20 20.00
C GLU A 67 -4.38 -6.72 20.07
N PHE A 68 -4.09 -7.34 18.92
CA PHE A 68 -3.59 -8.70 18.79
C PHE A 68 -2.07 -8.65 18.66
N ASN A 69 -1.40 -8.88 19.78
CA ASN A 69 0.06 -8.76 19.88
C ASN A 69 0.74 -10.11 19.63
N TYR A 70 1.47 -10.20 18.51
CA TYR A 70 2.24 -11.37 18.11
C TYR A 70 3.71 -11.31 18.52
N LEU A 71 4.18 -10.22 19.13
CA LEU A 71 5.57 -10.13 19.57
C LEU A 71 5.91 -11.29 20.50
N SER A 72 7.04 -11.93 20.24
CA SER A 72 7.58 -13.07 20.97
C SER A 72 6.71 -14.32 20.97
N SER A 73 5.57 -14.33 20.26
CA SER A 73 4.70 -15.51 20.09
C SER A 73 5.40 -16.68 19.38
N GLN A 74 6.44 -16.38 18.60
CA GLN A 74 7.29 -17.37 17.92
C GLN A 74 8.75 -17.31 18.41
N GLY A 75 8.99 -16.63 19.54
CA GLY A 75 10.32 -16.40 20.10
C GLY A 75 11.18 -15.43 19.28
N LYS A 76 12.44 -15.29 19.69
CA LYS A 76 13.44 -14.43 19.03
C LYS A 76 14.52 -15.27 18.36
N CYS A 77 15.12 -14.70 17.32
CA CYS A 77 16.41 -15.13 16.80
C CYS A 77 17.46 -14.25 17.49
N THR A 78 18.49 -14.85 18.07
CA THR A 78 19.60 -14.14 18.73
C THR A 78 20.89 -14.49 18.01
N ASP A 79 21.75 -13.50 17.79
CA ASP A 79 23.02 -13.63 17.07
C ASP A 79 22.88 -14.25 15.67
N CYS A 80 21.75 -14.01 15.01
CA CYS A 80 21.43 -14.59 13.71
C CYS A 80 22.10 -13.82 12.57
N LYS A 81 22.43 -14.52 11.48
CA LYS A 81 23.17 -13.96 10.34
C LYS A 81 22.46 -12.77 9.74
N CYS A 82 23.21 -11.69 9.58
CA CYS A 82 22.79 -10.43 8.99
C CYS A 82 23.92 -9.82 8.17
N CYS A 83 23.62 -8.75 7.47
CA CYS A 83 24.62 -7.88 6.87
C CYS A 83 24.29 -6.40 7.08
N VAL A 84 25.30 -5.58 6.81
CA VAL A 84 25.22 -4.12 6.76
C VAL A 84 25.21 -3.70 5.30
N PRO A 85 24.04 -3.39 4.71
CA PRO A 85 23.97 -2.94 3.32
C PRO A 85 24.61 -1.56 3.16
N ASP A 86 25.04 -1.21 1.94
CA ASP A 86 25.64 0.11 1.64
C ASP A 86 24.73 1.30 1.97
N SER A 87 23.41 1.08 1.97
CA SER A 87 22.44 2.09 2.39
C SER A 87 22.55 2.45 3.88
N ASN A 88 23.03 1.52 4.72
CA ASN A 88 23.24 1.81 6.14
C ASN A 88 24.55 2.57 6.36
N THR A 89 24.47 3.89 6.23
CA THR A 89 25.58 4.83 6.46
C THR A 89 25.59 5.45 7.86
N CYS A 90 24.60 5.13 8.70
CA CYS A 90 24.35 5.78 9.99
C CYS A 90 24.32 4.80 11.18
N GLY A 91 24.77 3.56 10.99
CA GLY A 91 24.93 2.57 12.06
C GLY A 91 23.59 2.17 12.68
N SER A 92 23.41 2.42 13.98
CA SER A 92 22.22 1.97 14.73
C SER A 92 20.92 2.70 14.37
N ALA A 93 21.00 3.84 13.67
CA ALA A 93 19.84 4.55 13.12
C ALA A 93 19.49 4.11 11.69
N GLY A 94 20.33 3.27 11.07
CA GLY A 94 20.06 2.68 9.77
C GLY A 94 19.41 1.30 9.90
N GLN A 95 19.07 0.70 8.76
CA GLN A 95 18.59 -0.68 8.73
C GLN A 95 19.70 -1.63 8.29
N ASN A 96 20.02 -2.60 9.13
CA ASN A 96 20.72 -3.80 8.70
C ASN A 96 19.73 -4.73 7.99
N ALA A 97 20.23 -5.75 7.29
CA ALA A 97 19.38 -6.74 6.65
C ALA A 97 19.55 -8.11 7.30
N ILE A 98 18.43 -8.78 7.57
CA ILE A 98 18.42 -10.21 7.88
C ILE A 98 18.83 -10.95 6.62
N ASP A 99 19.78 -11.87 6.75
CA ASP A 99 20.24 -12.65 5.61
C ASP A 99 19.24 -13.78 5.29
N ASN A 100 18.26 -13.46 4.45
CA ASN A 100 17.28 -14.40 3.95
C ASN A 100 17.65 -14.81 2.52
N SER A 101 17.75 -16.11 2.25
CA SER A 101 18.05 -16.67 0.92
C SER A 101 19.29 -16.07 0.24
N ASP A 102 20.38 -15.91 1.01
CA ASP A 102 21.67 -15.35 0.57
C ASP A 102 21.60 -13.91 0.01
N TRP A 103 20.56 -13.14 0.38
CA TRP A 103 20.38 -11.74 -0.05
C TRP A 103 21.60 -10.87 0.27
N CYS A 104 22.31 -11.15 1.37
CA CYS A 104 23.44 -10.35 1.78
C CYS A 104 24.62 -10.36 0.80
N GLY A 105 24.77 -11.41 -0.02
CA GLY A 105 25.84 -11.50 -1.02
C GLY A 105 27.22 -11.12 -0.47
N SER A 106 27.80 -10.04 -0.99
CA SER A 106 29.12 -9.52 -0.58
C SER A 106 29.08 -8.42 0.48
N TYR A 107 27.91 -8.06 1.02
CA TYR A 107 27.81 -7.04 2.07
C TYR A 107 28.54 -7.49 3.34
N PRO A 108 29.13 -6.55 4.12
CA PRO A 108 29.74 -6.85 5.40
C PRO A 108 28.81 -7.63 6.32
N THR A 109 29.25 -8.78 6.80
CA THR A 109 28.47 -9.64 7.68
C THR A 109 28.41 -9.08 9.10
N THR A 110 27.26 -9.23 9.75
CA THR A 110 27.03 -8.91 11.16
C THR A 110 26.03 -9.89 11.77
N THR A 111 25.63 -9.68 13.02
CA THR A 111 24.56 -10.45 13.66
C THR A 111 23.41 -9.53 14.08
N CYS A 112 22.20 -10.09 14.09
CA CYS A 112 21.01 -9.39 14.59
C CYS A 112 20.28 -10.21 15.66
N THR A 113 19.54 -9.49 16.51
CA THR A 113 18.50 -10.08 17.36
C THR A 113 17.14 -9.52 16.92
N TYR A 114 16.22 -10.38 16.50
CA TYR A 114 14.91 -9.99 15.97
C TYR A 114 13.80 -10.95 16.39
N ASP A 115 12.55 -10.47 16.33
CA ASP A 115 11.37 -11.27 16.64
C ASP A 115 11.00 -12.16 15.45
N LYS A 116 10.85 -13.47 15.66
CA LYS A 116 10.55 -14.41 14.56
C LYS A 116 9.14 -14.22 14.02
N ALA A 117 8.22 -13.69 14.82
CA ALA A 117 6.82 -13.55 14.42
C ALA A 117 6.64 -12.64 13.19
N GLY A 118 7.49 -11.62 13.04
CA GLY A 118 7.41 -10.66 11.94
C GLY A 118 7.82 -11.19 10.57
N LEU A 119 8.59 -12.29 10.51
CA LEU A 119 9.19 -12.78 9.26
C LEU A 119 8.17 -13.27 8.23
N GLU A 120 7.08 -13.89 8.69
CA GLU A 120 6.03 -14.42 7.83
C GLU A 120 4.67 -13.83 8.24
N GLY A 121 3.83 -13.46 7.28
CA GLY A 121 2.48 -12.99 7.57
C GLY A 121 1.55 -14.10 8.08
N ILE A 122 0.43 -13.72 8.70
CA ILE A 122 -0.67 -14.63 9.00
C ILE A 122 -1.29 -15.05 7.68
N THR A 123 -1.41 -16.35 7.42
CA THR A 123 -2.12 -16.84 6.22
C THR A 123 -3.59 -16.45 6.29
N VAL A 124 -4.08 -15.76 5.25
CA VAL A 124 -5.48 -15.38 5.09
C VAL A 124 -6.07 -16.16 3.91
N ALA A 125 -7.10 -16.94 4.16
CA ALA A 125 -7.84 -17.68 3.14
C ALA A 125 -8.90 -16.80 2.45
N SER A 126 -9.54 -17.33 1.41
CA SER A 126 -10.62 -16.64 0.68
C SER A 126 -11.84 -16.32 1.55
N ASN A 127 -12.65 -15.35 1.11
CA ASN A 127 -13.93 -14.96 1.70
C ASN A 127 -13.80 -14.47 3.15
N LYS A 128 -12.91 -13.51 3.39
CA LYS A 128 -12.67 -12.92 4.72
C LYS A 128 -12.96 -11.43 4.69
N SER A 129 -13.65 -10.94 5.71
CA SER A 129 -13.73 -9.52 6.05
C SER A 129 -13.02 -9.31 7.38
N ILE A 130 -11.88 -8.63 7.38
CA ILE A 130 -11.08 -8.31 8.56
C ILE A 130 -11.33 -6.84 8.87
N VAL A 131 -12.03 -6.55 9.97
CA VAL A 131 -12.55 -5.21 10.23
C VAL A 131 -12.20 -4.73 11.63
N GLY A 132 -11.49 -3.61 11.75
CA GLY A 132 -11.21 -3.02 13.06
C GLY A 132 -12.42 -2.29 13.66
N VAL A 133 -12.56 -2.37 14.99
CA VAL A 133 -13.64 -1.71 15.74
C VAL A 133 -13.16 -0.36 16.25
N GLY A 134 -13.78 0.72 15.76
CA GLY A 134 -13.39 2.08 16.15
C GLY A 134 -11.93 2.37 15.82
N SER A 135 -11.14 2.71 16.84
CA SER A 135 -9.70 2.95 16.76
C SER A 135 -8.84 1.83 17.37
N GLU A 136 -9.46 0.75 17.85
CA GLU A 136 -8.79 -0.24 18.71
C GLU A 136 -8.16 -1.41 17.94
N GLY A 137 -8.50 -1.55 16.65
CA GLY A 137 -8.09 -2.71 15.85
C GLY A 137 -6.62 -2.66 15.45
N VAL A 138 -5.76 -3.36 16.20
CA VAL A 138 -4.32 -3.40 15.95
C VAL A 138 -3.83 -4.85 15.79
N ILE A 139 -3.02 -5.12 14.78
CA ILE A 139 -2.20 -6.33 14.65
C ILE A 139 -0.75 -5.92 14.79
N ARG A 140 -0.12 -6.32 15.90
CA ARG A 140 1.25 -5.91 16.25
C ARG A 140 2.21 -7.08 16.12
N GLY A 141 3.35 -6.87 15.47
CA GLY A 141 4.43 -7.87 15.37
C GLY A 141 4.28 -8.90 14.26
N LYS A 142 3.22 -8.84 13.44
CA LYS A 142 2.99 -9.78 12.32
C LYS A 142 2.13 -9.16 11.22
N GLY A 143 2.41 -9.52 9.96
CA GLY A 143 1.66 -9.06 8.78
C GLY A 143 0.54 -10.01 8.35
N LEU A 144 -0.03 -9.76 7.18
CA LEU A 144 -1.03 -10.59 6.51
C LEU A 144 -0.48 -11.13 5.19
N LEU A 145 -0.64 -12.43 4.94
CA LEU A 145 -0.19 -13.13 3.75
C LEU A 145 -1.36 -13.79 3.04
N MET A 146 -1.63 -13.37 1.80
CA MET A 146 -2.63 -13.96 0.91
C MET A 146 -1.91 -14.50 -0.32
N LYS A 147 -1.98 -15.81 -0.54
CA LYS A 147 -1.30 -16.46 -1.67
C LYS A 147 -2.07 -17.64 -2.24
N ASN A 148 -1.59 -18.21 -3.35
CA ASN A 148 -2.06 -19.49 -3.90
C ASN A 148 -3.56 -19.50 -4.27
N GLY A 149 -4.02 -18.47 -4.99
CA GLY A 149 -5.39 -18.37 -5.50
C GLY A 149 -6.41 -17.83 -4.49
N VAL A 150 -5.95 -17.19 -3.40
CA VAL A 150 -6.85 -16.52 -2.44
C VAL A 150 -7.63 -15.40 -3.13
N SER A 151 -8.93 -15.34 -2.87
CA SER A 151 -9.79 -14.33 -3.48
C SER A 151 -10.89 -13.85 -2.55
N ASN A 152 -11.44 -12.67 -2.85
CA ASN A 152 -12.59 -12.09 -2.16
C ASN A 152 -12.27 -11.80 -0.68
N VAL A 153 -11.34 -10.86 -0.46
CA VAL A 153 -10.91 -10.46 0.89
C VAL A 153 -11.07 -8.95 1.07
N ILE A 154 -11.64 -8.55 2.20
CA ILE A 154 -11.72 -7.16 2.66
C ILE A 154 -10.85 -7.01 3.90
N ILE A 155 -9.97 -6.01 3.91
CA ILE A 155 -9.17 -5.59 5.05
C ILE A 155 -9.52 -4.13 5.31
N GLN A 156 -10.20 -3.86 6.42
CA GLN A 156 -10.74 -2.53 6.70
C GLN A 156 -10.45 -2.03 8.11
N ASN A 157 -10.00 -0.78 8.24
CA ASN A 157 -9.92 -0.07 9.52
C ASN A 157 -9.03 -0.76 10.59
N ILE A 158 -7.93 -1.39 10.18
CA ILE A 158 -6.95 -1.98 11.10
C ILE A 158 -5.58 -1.31 10.99
N HIS A 159 -4.82 -1.34 12.08
CA HIS A 159 -3.43 -0.89 12.13
C HIS A 159 -2.49 -2.10 12.18
N ILE A 160 -1.58 -2.22 11.21
CA ILE A 160 -0.52 -3.25 11.22
C ILE A 160 0.80 -2.57 11.58
N THR A 161 1.48 -3.03 12.64
CA THR A 161 2.68 -2.31 13.12
C THR A 161 3.69 -3.16 13.90
N GLU A 162 4.91 -2.61 14.03
CA GLU A 162 6.05 -3.17 14.78
C GLU A 162 6.53 -4.54 14.29
N LEU A 163 6.77 -4.65 12.99
CA LEU A 163 7.33 -5.85 12.37
C LEU A 163 8.84 -5.65 12.19
N ASN A 164 9.62 -5.76 13.27
CA ASN A 164 11.10 -5.64 13.24
C ASN A 164 11.59 -4.40 12.44
N PRO A 165 11.17 -3.16 12.78
CA PRO A 165 11.45 -1.96 11.97
C PRO A 165 12.95 -1.69 11.75
N GLN A 166 13.82 -2.25 12.58
CA GLN A 166 15.28 -2.13 12.49
C GLN A 166 15.88 -2.87 11.30
N PHE A 167 15.17 -3.84 10.72
CA PHE A 167 15.77 -4.82 9.84
C PHE A 167 15.03 -4.93 8.50
N ILE A 168 15.76 -4.73 7.39
CA ILE A 168 15.32 -5.18 6.07
C ILE A 168 15.13 -6.71 6.16
N TRP A 169 14.07 -7.21 5.51
CA TRP A 169 13.58 -8.59 5.67
C TRP A 169 13.01 -8.93 7.06
N GLY A 170 12.86 -7.94 7.95
CA GLY A 170 12.24 -8.12 9.27
C GLY A 170 10.72 -8.37 9.25
N GLY A 171 10.05 -8.06 8.13
CA GLY A 171 8.65 -8.35 7.91
C GLY A 171 7.97 -7.39 6.94
N ASP A 172 6.97 -7.89 6.23
CA ASP A 172 6.05 -7.11 5.39
C ASP A 172 4.65 -7.08 6.02
N ALA A 173 3.95 -5.96 5.92
CA ALA A 173 2.63 -5.82 6.55
C ALA A 173 1.51 -6.51 5.77
N ILE A 174 1.43 -6.34 4.45
CA ILE A 174 0.41 -6.94 3.60
C ILE A 174 1.07 -7.49 2.34
N THR A 175 0.97 -8.80 2.15
CA THR A 175 1.56 -9.53 1.02
C THR A 175 0.49 -10.23 0.21
N LEU A 176 0.44 -9.95 -1.09
CA LEU A 176 -0.42 -10.60 -2.08
C LEU A 176 0.43 -11.36 -3.10
N ASP A 177 0.18 -12.64 -3.32
CA ASP A 177 0.93 -13.43 -4.32
C ASP A 177 0.03 -14.50 -4.97
N GLY A 178 -0.55 -14.20 -6.13
CA GLY A 178 -1.54 -15.07 -6.75
C GLY A 178 -2.90 -14.91 -6.06
N THR A 179 -3.53 -13.74 -6.20
CA THR A 179 -4.82 -13.41 -5.58
C THR A 179 -5.78 -12.74 -6.57
N ASP A 180 -7.04 -12.53 -6.19
CA ASP A 180 -7.99 -11.70 -6.94
C ASP A 180 -9.06 -11.09 -6.02
N LYS A 181 -9.59 -9.91 -6.35
CA LYS A 181 -10.66 -9.22 -5.59
C LYS A 181 -10.28 -8.96 -4.14
N ILE A 182 -9.30 -8.09 -3.96
CA ILE A 182 -8.81 -7.66 -2.64
C ILE A 182 -9.12 -6.18 -2.44
N TRP A 183 -9.82 -5.85 -1.36
CA TRP A 183 -10.09 -4.47 -0.95
C TRP A 183 -9.41 -4.15 0.37
N ILE A 184 -8.48 -3.19 0.35
CA ILE A 184 -7.75 -2.69 1.50
C ILE A 184 -8.22 -1.25 1.71
N ASP A 185 -8.86 -0.96 2.84
CA ASP A 185 -9.53 0.32 3.07
C ASP A 185 -9.35 0.85 4.49
N HIS A 186 -9.05 2.13 4.68
CA HIS A 186 -8.86 2.70 6.04
C HIS A 186 -7.80 1.97 6.88
N VAL A 187 -6.84 1.30 6.25
CA VAL A 187 -5.74 0.63 6.96
C VAL A 187 -4.68 1.66 7.33
N LYS A 188 -4.01 1.46 8.46
CA LYS A 188 -2.75 2.13 8.77
C LYS A 188 -1.61 1.12 8.80
N VAL A 189 -0.47 1.46 8.22
CA VAL A 189 0.77 0.68 8.36
C VAL A 189 1.89 1.60 8.87
N SER A 190 2.64 1.14 9.87
CA SER A 190 3.80 1.86 10.41
C SER A 190 4.81 0.91 11.05
N LEU A 191 6.07 1.34 11.19
CA LEU A 191 7.10 0.60 11.93
C LEU A 191 7.25 -0.86 11.45
N VAL A 192 7.46 -1.04 10.15
CA VAL A 192 7.74 -2.35 9.54
C VAL A 192 9.18 -2.41 9.04
N GLY A 193 9.77 -3.60 9.03
CA GLY A 193 11.16 -3.79 8.59
C GLY A 193 11.33 -3.58 7.09
N ARG A 194 10.35 -4.02 6.30
CA ARG A 194 10.36 -3.89 4.84
C ARG A 194 9.02 -3.37 4.33
N GLN A 195 8.33 -4.09 3.44
CA GLN A 195 7.23 -3.50 2.65
C GLN A 195 5.99 -3.24 3.51
N MET A 196 5.42 -2.04 3.40
CA MET A 196 4.09 -1.78 3.97
C MET A 196 2.99 -2.47 3.14
N PHE A 197 3.19 -2.55 1.82
CA PHE A 197 2.39 -3.36 0.91
C PHE A 197 3.29 -3.98 -0.15
N VAL A 198 3.06 -5.25 -0.47
CA VAL A 198 3.70 -5.93 -1.60
C VAL A 198 2.71 -6.82 -2.34
N SER A 199 2.72 -6.73 -3.67
CA SER A 199 2.14 -7.74 -4.56
C SER A 199 3.23 -8.44 -5.37
N GLY A 200 3.10 -9.74 -5.59
CA GLY A 200 3.89 -10.53 -6.53
C GLY A 200 4.71 -11.68 -5.93
N TYR A 201 5.28 -12.53 -6.78
CA TYR A 201 5.39 -12.35 -8.26
C TYR A 201 4.18 -12.83 -9.08
N GLU A 202 3.33 -13.68 -8.54
CA GLU A 202 2.07 -14.06 -9.21
C GLU A 202 1.07 -12.90 -9.15
N SER A 203 0.15 -12.83 -10.12
CA SER A 203 -0.83 -11.74 -10.21
C SER A 203 -1.63 -11.60 -8.91
N ALA A 204 -1.74 -10.39 -8.37
CA ALA A 204 -2.70 -10.04 -7.34
C ALA A 204 -4.11 -9.74 -7.89
N GLY A 205 -4.30 -9.85 -9.20
CA GLY A 205 -5.58 -9.67 -9.87
C GLY A 205 -6.15 -8.28 -9.64
N LYS A 206 -7.43 -8.20 -9.26
CA LYS A 206 -8.12 -6.94 -8.99
C LYS A 206 -7.93 -6.50 -7.55
N VAL A 207 -7.23 -5.39 -7.36
CA VAL A 207 -6.94 -4.82 -6.04
C VAL A 207 -7.46 -3.38 -5.96
N THR A 208 -7.97 -2.99 -4.81
CA THR A 208 -8.21 -1.59 -4.49
C THR A 208 -7.64 -1.28 -3.12
N ILE A 209 -6.75 -0.29 -3.07
CA ILE A 209 -6.18 0.27 -1.85
C ILE A 209 -6.73 1.68 -1.72
N SER A 210 -7.64 1.86 -0.76
CA SER A 210 -8.36 3.12 -0.57
C SER A 210 -8.20 3.68 0.84
N ASN A 211 -8.20 5.01 0.96
CA ASN A 211 -8.28 5.71 2.24
C ASN A 211 -7.29 5.20 3.31
N SER A 212 -6.12 4.71 2.92
CA SER A 212 -5.17 4.07 3.83
C SER A 212 -4.01 5.01 4.16
N GLU A 213 -3.43 4.87 5.36
CA GLU A 213 -2.29 5.65 5.85
C GLU A 213 -1.02 4.79 5.86
N PHE A 214 -0.04 5.19 5.06
CA PHE A 214 1.30 4.63 5.03
C PHE A 214 2.24 5.60 5.76
N ASP A 215 2.46 5.34 7.06
CA ASP A 215 3.20 6.20 7.98
C ASP A 215 4.66 5.74 8.07
N GLY A 216 5.52 6.41 7.32
CA GLY A 216 6.94 6.07 7.18
C GLY A 216 7.85 6.61 8.29
N ARG A 217 7.31 7.25 9.33
CA ARG A 217 8.14 7.70 10.46
C ARG A 217 8.77 6.51 11.16
N THR A 218 10.09 6.50 11.26
CA THR A 218 10.86 5.42 11.89
C THR A 218 12.14 5.95 12.52
N SER A 219 12.66 5.25 13.53
CA SER A 219 14.02 5.50 14.05
C SER A 219 15.10 4.73 13.29
N TRP A 220 14.70 3.85 12.37
CA TRP A 220 15.58 3.00 11.58
C TRP A 220 15.16 3.06 10.11
N SER A 221 15.97 3.70 9.28
CA SER A 221 15.65 3.91 7.86
C SER A 221 16.85 3.60 6.98
N SER A 222 16.62 2.94 5.83
CA SER A 222 17.65 2.78 4.79
C SER A 222 18.18 4.12 4.25
N SER A 223 17.42 5.21 4.38
CA SER A 223 17.85 6.57 4.01
C SER A 223 18.55 7.33 5.14
N CYS A 224 18.68 6.74 6.33
CA CYS A 224 19.37 7.36 7.47
C CYS A 224 18.84 8.74 7.93
N ASP A 225 17.57 9.03 7.67
CA ASP A 225 16.91 10.33 7.90
C ASP A 225 15.52 10.19 8.57
N GLY A 226 15.19 9.00 9.04
CA GLY A 226 13.90 8.69 9.70
C GLY A 226 12.72 8.52 8.75
N HIS A 227 12.96 8.41 7.44
CA HIS A 227 11.95 8.17 6.41
C HIS A 227 11.98 6.73 5.90
N HIS A 228 10.83 6.06 5.87
CA HIS A 228 10.76 4.65 5.43
C HIS A 228 10.91 4.51 3.91
N TYR A 229 11.81 3.64 3.46
CA TYR A 229 12.08 3.43 2.03
C TYR A 229 11.15 2.38 1.39
N TRP A 230 10.72 1.39 2.16
CA TRP A 230 10.04 0.19 1.65
C TRP A 230 8.52 0.33 1.77
N THR A 231 7.91 1.24 1.01
CA THR A 231 6.49 1.58 1.20
C THR A 231 5.54 0.61 0.46
N VAL A 232 5.40 0.76 -0.86
CA VAL A 232 4.47 0.01 -1.72
C VAL A 232 5.24 -0.58 -2.90
N LEU A 233 5.24 -1.91 -3.01
CA LEU A 233 5.88 -2.65 -4.10
C LEU A 233 4.85 -3.42 -4.94
N GLY A 234 4.61 -2.99 -6.17
CA GLY A 234 3.68 -3.61 -7.10
C GLY A 234 4.39 -4.49 -8.13
N TYR A 235 4.63 -5.76 -7.80
CA TYR A 235 5.39 -6.72 -8.60
C TYR A 235 4.56 -7.93 -9.09
N GLY A 236 3.26 -8.02 -8.75
CA GLY A 236 2.42 -9.09 -9.27
C GLY A 236 2.29 -8.98 -10.77
N LYS A 237 2.35 -10.07 -11.54
CA LYS A 237 2.33 -10.00 -13.01
C LYS A 237 0.90 -9.92 -13.53
N GLY A 238 0.48 -8.76 -14.04
CA GLY A 238 -0.89 -8.56 -14.54
C GLY A 238 -1.85 -8.00 -13.49
N ASP A 239 -1.33 -7.26 -12.52
CA ASP A 239 -2.17 -6.63 -11.48
C ASP A 239 -3.05 -5.52 -12.08
N HIS A 240 -4.30 -5.42 -11.61
CA HIS A 240 -5.21 -4.31 -11.87
C HIS A 240 -5.50 -3.60 -10.54
N VAL A 241 -4.78 -2.50 -10.28
CA VAL A 241 -4.80 -1.82 -8.99
C VAL A 241 -5.40 -0.42 -9.08
N THR A 242 -6.43 -0.18 -8.27
CA THR A 242 -6.93 1.16 -7.99
C THR A 242 -6.32 1.64 -6.67
N PHE A 243 -5.60 2.75 -6.70
CA PHE A 243 -4.89 3.33 -5.56
C PHE A 243 -5.42 4.74 -5.30
N THR A 244 -6.28 4.93 -4.28
CA THR A 244 -7.01 6.20 -4.12
C THR A 244 -7.22 6.68 -2.69
N GLY A 245 -7.22 7.99 -2.48
CA GLY A 245 -7.53 8.58 -1.17
C GLY A 245 -6.49 8.26 -0.09
N ASN A 246 -5.34 7.68 -0.45
CA ASN A 246 -4.34 7.25 0.51
C ASN A 246 -3.49 8.43 0.99
N TYR A 247 -3.03 8.35 2.24
CA TYR A 247 -2.06 9.26 2.83
C TYR A 247 -0.70 8.55 2.93
N ILE A 248 0.28 9.00 2.14
CA ILE A 248 1.62 8.41 2.11
C ILE A 248 2.58 9.47 2.62
N HIS A 249 3.25 9.23 3.75
CA HIS A 249 4.07 10.28 4.34
C HIS A 249 5.29 9.82 5.10
N HIS A 250 6.29 10.71 5.16
CA HIS A 250 7.57 10.46 5.81
C HIS A 250 8.26 9.22 5.21
N THR A 251 8.28 9.13 3.89
CA THR A 251 8.86 8.02 3.13
C THR A 251 10.08 8.48 2.32
N SER A 252 10.92 7.58 1.83
CA SER A 252 12.10 7.94 1.02
C SER A 252 12.21 7.17 -0.31
N GLY A 253 11.32 6.21 -0.56
CA GLY A 253 11.33 5.44 -1.78
C GLY A 253 10.07 4.60 -1.96
N ARG A 254 9.99 3.90 -3.10
CA ARG A 254 8.97 2.89 -3.42
C ARG A 254 7.56 3.31 -3.00
N SER A 255 7.15 4.52 -3.35
CA SER A 255 5.88 5.07 -2.90
C SER A 255 5.01 5.49 -4.08
N PRO A 256 4.67 4.60 -5.04
CA PRO A 256 5.02 3.18 -5.14
C PRO A 256 6.23 2.86 -6.06
N LYS A 257 6.81 1.66 -5.94
CA LYS A 257 7.62 1.05 -7.01
C LYS A 257 6.78 0.01 -7.76
N LEU A 258 6.70 0.13 -9.08
CA LEU A 258 5.87 -0.67 -9.97
C LEU A 258 6.75 -1.32 -11.03
N GLU A 259 6.54 -2.61 -11.28
CA GLU A 259 7.25 -3.37 -12.32
C GLU A 259 6.28 -4.32 -13.03
N PHE A 260 6.75 -4.90 -14.14
CA PHE A 260 6.02 -5.87 -14.95
C PHE A 260 4.73 -5.31 -15.59
N ALA A 261 3.97 -6.17 -16.26
CA ALA A 261 2.81 -5.79 -17.07
C ALA A 261 1.55 -5.48 -16.23
N ASN A 262 1.63 -4.42 -15.41
CA ASN A 262 0.60 -4.06 -14.42
C ASN A 262 -0.14 -2.78 -14.78
N TYR A 263 -1.39 -2.66 -14.35
CA TYR A 263 -2.23 -1.48 -14.51
C TYR A 263 -2.49 -0.84 -13.15
N TRP A 264 -2.00 0.39 -12.97
CA TRP A 264 -2.15 1.14 -11.72
C TRP A 264 -2.83 2.48 -11.96
N HIS A 265 -4.03 2.65 -11.42
CA HIS A 265 -4.73 3.93 -11.39
C HIS A 265 -4.53 4.59 -10.04
N ALA A 266 -3.63 5.58 -9.99
CA ALA A 266 -3.38 6.36 -8.79
C ALA A 266 -4.13 7.69 -8.88
N TYR A 267 -5.21 7.85 -8.08
CA TYR A 267 -5.95 9.11 -8.07
C TYR A 267 -6.34 9.62 -6.69
N ASN A 268 -6.32 10.94 -6.52
CA ASN A 268 -6.70 11.62 -5.27
C ASN A 268 -5.98 11.11 -4.01
N ASN A 269 -4.73 10.70 -4.13
CA ASN A 269 -3.86 10.41 -2.99
C ASN A 269 -3.09 11.67 -2.58
N TYR A 270 -2.59 11.68 -1.34
CA TYR A 270 -1.76 12.73 -0.79
C TYR A 270 -0.40 12.18 -0.37
N TRP A 271 0.66 12.57 -1.08
CA TRP A 271 2.04 12.36 -0.67
C TRP A 271 2.56 13.56 0.10
N PHE A 272 3.16 13.30 1.26
CA PHE A 272 3.70 14.36 2.12
C PHE A 272 5.05 14.00 2.73
N ASN A 273 6.01 14.92 2.65
CA ASN A 273 7.33 14.77 3.28
C ASN A 273 8.03 13.48 2.82
N ASN A 274 8.51 13.48 1.58
CA ASN A 274 9.32 12.42 1.01
C ASN A 274 10.67 12.98 0.54
N THR A 275 11.74 12.53 1.21
CA THR A 275 13.12 12.99 1.06
C THR A 275 13.90 12.29 -0.07
N GLY A 276 13.24 11.37 -0.78
CA GLY A 276 13.83 10.63 -1.88
C GLY A 276 12.90 10.67 -3.09
N HIS A 277 12.28 9.54 -3.41
CA HIS A 277 11.34 9.45 -4.53
C HIS A 277 10.01 8.79 -4.17
N ALA A 278 8.97 9.15 -4.93
CA ALA A 278 7.65 8.53 -4.83
C ALA A 278 7.49 7.42 -5.88
N PHE A 279 7.03 7.74 -7.08
CA PHE A 279 6.84 6.76 -8.15
C PHE A 279 8.18 6.30 -8.73
N ASP A 280 8.37 4.99 -8.80
CA ASP A 280 9.43 4.30 -9.55
C ASP A 280 8.72 3.31 -10.49
N VAL A 281 8.59 3.69 -11.76
CA VAL A 281 7.75 2.97 -12.74
C VAL A 281 8.64 2.31 -13.79
N GLY A 282 8.90 1.02 -13.57
CA GLY A 282 9.73 0.21 -14.45
C GLY A 282 9.01 -0.31 -15.70
N GLU A 283 9.73 -1.12 -16.46
CA GLU A 283 9.37 -1.54 -17.81
C GLU A 283 8.02 -2.31 -17.84
N ASN A 284 7.22 -2.09 -18.88
CA ASN A 284 5.92 -2.72 -19.15
C ASN A 284 4.74 -2.31 -18.25
N VAL A 285 4.94 -1.47 -17.23
CA VAL A 285 3.85 -0.95 -16.41
C VAL A 285 2.97 0.01 -17.23
N ASN A 286 1.67 0.04 -16.92
CA ASN A 286 0.70 1.03 -17.37
C ASN A 286 0.21 1.84 -16.16
N ALA A 287 0.71 3.05 -15.98
CA ALA A 287 0.37 3.91 -14.84
C ALA A 287 -0.48 5.11 -15.28
N PHE A 288 -1.68 5.22 -14.70
CA PHE A 288 -2.57 6.36 -14.87
C PHE A 288 -2.64 7.16 -13.57
N ILE A 289 -2.16 8.41 -13.60
CA ILE A 289 -1.92 9.21 -12.40
C ILE A 289 -2.65 10.55 -12.52
N GLU A 290 -3.71 10.76 -11.74
CA GLU A 290 -4.55 11.97 -11.85
C GLU A 290 -5.06 12.51 -10.51
N GLY A 291 -5.22 13.83 -10.41
CA GLY A 291 -5.83 14.48 -9.25
C GLY A 291 -5.11 14.25 -7.93
N ASN A 292 -3.84 13.85 -7.92
CA ASN A 292 -3.08 13.64 -6.69
C ASN A 292 -2.45 14.94 -6.18
N VAL A 293 -2.07 14.97 -4.91
CA VAL A 293 -1.28 16.07 -4.33
C VAL A 293 0.06 15.52 -3.85
N PHE A 294 1.14 16.12 -4.34
CA PHE A 294 2.49 15.90 -3.83
C PHE A 294 2.94 17.16 -3.11
N HIS A 295 3.32 17.03 -1.85
CA HIS A 295 3.73 18.15 -1.02
C HIS A 295 5.03 17.81 -0.29
N GLN A 296 6.10 18.57 -0.52
CA GLN A 296 7.43 18.27 0.01
C GLN A 296 7.88 16.86 -0.40
N VAL A 297 7.88 16.63 -1.71
CA VAL A 297 8.29 15.35 -2.32
C VAL A 297 9.43 15.68 -3.27
N ASP A 298 10.64 15.26 -2.93
CA ASP A 298 11.86 15.65 -3.64
C ASP A 298 11.81 15.18 -5.09
N THR A 299 11.49 13.90 -5.32
CA THR A 299 11.34 13.30 -6.65
C THR A 299 9.98 12.59 -6.80
N PRO A 300 8.92 13.28 -7.25
CA PRO A 300 7.61 12.64 -7.43
C PRO A 300 7.60 11.47 -8.42
N MET A 301 8.42 11.53 -9.47
CA MET A 301 8.62 10.45 -10.44
C MET A 301 10.12 10.25 -10.65
N LEU A 302 10.63 9.09 -10.27
CA LEU A 302 12.01 8.69 -10.50
C LEU A 302 12.22 8.43 -12.00
N THR A 303 13.31 8.94 -12.55
CA THR A 303 13.67 8.67 -13.95
C THR A 303 14.18 7.23 -14.08
N ASP A 304 13.56 6.46 -14.97
CA ASP A 304 14.06 5.15 -15.39
C ASP A 304 14.61 5.22 -16.83
N SER A 305 15.54 4.34 -17.16
CA SER A 305 16.09 4.20 -18.52
C SER A 305 15.12 3.53 -19.51
N LYS A 306 14.18 2.72 -18.99
CA LYS A 306 13.12 2.01 -19.71
C LYS A 306 11.80 2.09 -18.93
N PRO A 307 11.26 3.31 -18.75
CA PRO A 307 10.05 3.47 -17.95
C PRO A 307 8.85 2.80 -18.61
N GLY A 308 7.92 2.32 -17.78
CA GLY A 308 6.60 1.88 -18.24
C GLY A 308 5.77 3.03 -18.83
N ALA A 309 4.74 2.68 -19.59
CA ALA A 309 3.79 3.63 -20.14
C ALA A 309 3.09 4.38 -18.99
N THR A 310 3.29 5.69 -18.92
CA THR A 310 2.76 6.51 -17.82
C THR A 310 2.05 7.73 -18.37
N PHE A 311 0.80 7.93 -17.94
CA PHE A 311 0.03 9.15 -18.16
C PHE A 311 -0.22 9.87 -16.83
N ALA A 312 0.65 10.85 -16.55
CA ALA A 312 0.52 11.72 -15.39
C ALA A 312 -0.16 13.03 -15.81
N VAL A 313 -1.39 13.23 -15.35
CA VAL A 313 -2.23 14.34 -15.79
C VAL A 313 -1.68 15.68 -15.28
N THR A 314 -1.52 16.60 -16.21
CA THR A 314 -1.17 18.01 -15.98
C THR A 314 -2.31 18.90 -16.45
N THR A 315 -2.32 20.18 -16.07
CA THR A 315 -3.38 21.12 -16.49
C THR A 315 -3.54 21.18 -18.01
N SER A 316 -2.47 21.02 -18.79
CA SER A 316 -2.52 21.02 -20.25
C SER A 316 -3.05 19.72 -20.88
N THR A 317 -3.04 18.61 -20.15
CA THR A 317 -3.43 17.27 -20.67
C THR A 317 -4.76 16.75 -20.11
N GLN A 318 -5.42 17.47 -19.19
CA GLN A 318 -6.70 17.06 -18.58
C GLN A 318 -7.80 16.72 -19.60
N SER A 319 -7.87 17.47 -20.71
CA SER A 319 -8.91 17.33 -21.72
C SER A 319 -8.74 16.09 -22.61
N THR A 320 -7.53 15.53 -22.72
CA THR A 320 -7.26 14.28 -23.47
C THR A 320 -8.15 13.14 -23.00
N CYS A 321 -8.45 13.07 -21.71
CA CYS A 321 -9.24 11.99 -21.13
C CYS A 321 -10.69 11.95 -21.61
N LYS A 322 -11.24 13.08 -22.08
CA LYS A 322 -12.66 13.15 -22.46
C LYS A 322 -12.97 12.24 -23.63
N SER A 323 -12.06 12.13 -24.60
CA SER A 323 -12.23 11.25 -25.76
C SER A 323 -11.91 9.79 -25.44
N ALA A 324 -10.97 9.53 -24.52
CA ALA A 324 -10.51 8.17 -24.23
C ALA A 324 -11.37 7.45 -23.17
N ILE A 325 -11.73 8.14 -22.08
CA ILE A 325 -12.42 7.54 -20.92
C ILE A 325 -13.74 8.25 -20.57
N GLY A 326 -14.23 9.13 -21.45
CA GLY A 326 -15.57 9.74 -21.34
C GLY A 326 -15.70 10.87 -20.31
N ARG A 327 -14.61 11.26 -19.62
CA ARG A 327 -14.58 12.37 -18.66
C ARG A 327 -13.28 13.16 -18.75
N THR A 328 -13.31 14.41 -18.33
CA THR A 328 -12.08 15.18 -18.11
C THR A 328 -11.31 14.59 -16.93
N CYS A 329 -9.99 14.49 -17.04
CA CYS A 329 -9.14 14.10 -15.92
C CYS A 329 -8.88 15.27 -14.96
N SER A 330 -8.48 14.97 -13.73
CA SER A 330 -7.98 15.99 -12.80
C SER A 330 -6.45 16.10 -12.87
N ALA A 331 -5.88 17.30 -12.90
CA ALA A 331 -4.43 17.44 -12.85
C ALA A 331 -3.88 17.11 -11.46
N ASN A 332 -2.67 16.58 -11.43
CA ASN A 332 -1.90 16.46 -10.20
C ASN A 332 -1.40 17.85 -9.76
N THR A 333 -1.33 18.07 -8.45
CA THR A 333 -0.80 19.29 -7.83
C THR A 333 0.54 19.01 -7.17
N LEU A 334 1.53 19.86 -7.43
CA LEU A 334 2.88 19.79 -6.85
C LEU A 334 3.09 21.02 -5.96
N VAL A 335 3.45 20.83 -4.70
CA VAL A 335 3.68 21.90 -3.73
C VAL A 335 5.04 21.69 -3.07
N GLN A 336 6.01 22.58 -3.31
CA GLN A 336 7.38 22.39 -2.80
C GLN A 336 7.94 21.00 -3.16
N SER A 337 7.68 20.54 -4.37
CA SER A 337 8.04 19.21 -4.84
C SER A 337 8.80 19.29 -6.16
N GLY A 338 9.49 18.22 -6.51
CA GLY A 338 10.04 18.01 -7.84
C GLY A 338 8.95 17.89 -8.92
N LYS A 339 9.36 17.51 -10.13
CA LYS A 339 8.45 17.33 -11.26
C LYS A 339 7.85 15.93 -11.27
N ILE A 340 6.63 15.82 -11.79
CA ILE A 340 6.05 14.55 -12.23
C ILE A 340 6.08 14.50 -13.75
N SER A 341 6.49 13.36 -14.32
CA SER A 341 6.59 13.12 -15.75
C SER A 341 5.69 11.95 -16.16
N GLY A 342 5.36 11.88 -17.45
CA GLY A 342 4.49 10.86 -18.04
C GLY A 342 3.39 11.48 -18.88
N SER A 343 3.47 11.30 -20.19
CA SER A 343 2.51 11.87 -21.16
C SER A 343 2.06 10.83 -22.18
N ASP A 344 2.21 9.53 -21.88
CA ASP A 344 1.86 8.46 -22.80
C ASP A 344 0.36 8.21 -22.81
N GLU A 345 -0.35 8.80 -23.78
CA GLU A 345 -1.80 8.66 -23.91
C GLU A 345 -2.25 7.25 -24.26
N SER A 346 -1.34 6.33 -24.65
CA SER A 346 -1.70 4.94 -24.92
C SER A 346 -2.25 4.23 -23.68
N VAL A 347 -1.83 4.66 -22.47
CA VAL A 347 -2.37 4.20 -21.19
C VAL A 347 -3.89 4.34 -21.16
N LEU A 348 -4.43 5.47 -21.63
CA LEU A 348 -5.87 5.72 -21.60
C LEU A 348 -6.65 4.84 -22.58
N LYS A 349 -6.05 4.57 -23.75
CA LYS A 349 -6.68 3.78 -24.82
C LYS A 349 -6.67 2.29 -24.51
N ASN A 350 -5.64 1.83 -23.82
CA ASN A 350 -5.43 0.44 -23.44
C ASN A 350 -5.96 0.14 -22.02
N TRP A 351 -6.67 1.09 -21.40
CA TRP A 351 -7.12 0.94 -20.04
C TRP A 351 -8.09 -0.25 -19.89
N PRO A 352 -7.84 -1.19 -18.97
CA PRO A 352 -8.63 -2.40 -18.86
C PRO A 352 -10.05 -2.08 -18.37
N SER A 353 -11.01 -2.84 -18.89
CA SER A 353 -12.40 -2.77 -18.43
C SER A 353 -12.57 -3.29 -17.00
N GLY A 354 -13.66 -2.90 -16.33
CA GLY A 354 -14.03 -3.43 -15.01
C GLY A 354 -13.63 -2.54 -13.84
N GLU A 355 -12.94 -1.42 -14.08
CA GLU A 355 -12.80 -0.36 -13.09
C GLU A 355 -14.12 0.42 -12.96
N THR A 356 -14.77 0.38 -11.80
CA THR A 356 -16.10 1.01 -11.60
C THR A 356 -16.14 1.85 -10.32
N GLY A 357 -17.09 2.77 -10.22
CA GLY A 357 -17.18 3.65 -9.03
C GLY A 357 -16.01 4.63 -8.87
N VAL A 358 -15.22 4.84 -9.93
CA VAL A 358 -14.14 5.83 -9.96
C VAL A 358 -14.74 7.23 -9.90
N ASN A 359 -14.41 7.95 -8.82
CA ASN A 359 -14.83 9.33 -8.62
C ASN A 359 -13.61 10.21 -8.33
N VAL A 360 -13.08 10.84 -9.37
CA VAL A 360 -11.93 11.73 -9.25
C VAL A 360 -12.42 13.14 -8.95
N VAL A 361 -11.99 13.68 -7.80
CA VAL A 361 -12.22 15.07 -7.42
C VAL A 361 -11.03 15.95 -7.79
N ASP A 362 -11.26 17.26 -7.84
CA ASP A 362 -10.19 18.22 -8.04
C ASP A 362 -9.13 18.15 -6.92
N ALA A 363 -7.85 18.25 -7.30
CA ALA A 363 -6.72 18.13 -6.40
C ALA A 363 -6.73 19.15 -5.23
N THR A 364 -7.41 20.29 -5.38
CA THR A 364 -7.58 21.29 -4.31
C THR A 364 -8.33 20.74 -3.08
N ARG A 365 -9.17 19.72 -3.28
CA ARG A 365 -9.96 19.08 -2.21
C ARG A 365 -9.26 17.88 -1.57
N VAL A 366 -8.21 17.38 -2.20
CA VAL A 366 -7.60 16.09 -1.86
C VAL A 366 -6.91 16.14 -0.52
N ARG A 367 -6.07 17.15 -0.25
CA ARG A 367 -5.35 17.25 1.03
C ARG A 367 -6.30 17.22 2.23
N SER A 368 -7.34 18.05 2.23
CA SER A 368 -8.29 18.11 3.35
C SER A 368 -9.10 16.83 3.47
N SER A 369 -9.54 16.25 2.35
CA SER A 369 -10.26 14.98 2.32
C SER A 369 -9.40 13.83 2.87
N VAL A 370 -8.18 13.66 2.36
CA VAL A 370 -7.28 12.57 2.76
C VAL A 370 -6.91 12.69 4.25
N LEU A 371 -6.55 13.87 4.74
CA LEU A 371 -6.21 14.03 6.17
C LEU A 371 -7.40 13.70 7.09
N SER A 372 -8.62 13.97 6.64
CA SER A 372 -9.84 13.72 7.42
C SER A 372 -10.30 12.26 7.38
N ASN A 373 -9.95 11.50 6.33
CA ASN A 373 -10.52 10.17 6.09
C ASN A 373 -9.49 9.03 6.07
N ALA A 374 -8.23 9.27 5.71
CA ALA A 374 -7.29 8.15 5.53
C ALA A 374 -6.76 7.57 6.85
N GLY A 375 -6.78 6.25 6.97
CA GLY A 375 -6.30 5.48 8.13
C GLY A 375 -7.39 5.07 9.11
N VAL A 376 -6.95 4.49 10.23
CA VAL A 376 -7.83 3.87 11.25
C VAL A 376 -8.64 4.91 12.02
N GLY A 377 -9.84 4.53 12.46
CA GLY A 377 -10.73 5.33 13.30
C GLY A 377 -11.50 6.42 12.54
N LYS A 378 -11.37 6.46 11.21
CA LYS A 378 -11.97 7.50 10.35
C LYS A 378 -13.11 7.00 9.46
N LEU A 379 -13.46 5.72 9.57
CA LEU A 379 -14.73 5.22 9.04
C LEU A 379 -15.86 6.02 9.68
N SER A 380 -16.72 6.63 8.85
CA SER A 380 -17.89 7.33 9.34
C SER A 380 -18.74 6.34 10.14
N SER A 381 -18.75 6.47 11.47
CA SER A 381 -19.67 5.70 12.29
C SER A 381 -21.09 6.06 11.86
N SER A 382 -21.84 5.08 11.37
CA SER A 382 -23.27 5.19 11.18
C SER A 382 -23.97 5.20 12.55
N LYS A 383 -23.67 6.18 13.44
CA LYS A 383 -24.53 6.71 14.54
C LYS A 383 -23.79 7.69 15.47
N ARG A 384 -24.02 8.99 15.26
CA ARG A 384 -24.80 9.87 16.15
C ARG A 384 -24.88 11.24 15.48
N ARG A 385 -25.88 11.44 14.61
CA ARG A 385 -26.59 12.73 14.62
C ARG A 385 -27.26 12.81 15.99
N ARG A 386 -26.53 13.35 16.98
CA ARG A 386 -27.18 14.04 18.08
C ARG A 386 -27.53 15.39 17.51
N ASP A 387 -28.82 15.63 17.41
CA ASP A 387 -29.38 16.95 17.19
C ASP A 387 -28.81 17.89 18.25
N HIS A 388 -27.80 18.65 17.87
CA HIS A 388 -27.52 19.93 18.48
C HIS A 388 -27.54 20.95 17.36
N GLU A 389 -28.76 21.42 17.14
CA GLU A 389 -29.08 22.74 16.65
C GLU A 389 -28.14 23.75 17.35
N PHE A 390 -27.15 24.26 16.63
CA PHE A 390 -26.40 25.45 17.03
C PHE A 390 -26.90 26.61 16.19
N PRO A 391 -27.40 27.69 16.83
CA PRO A 391 -27.95 28.82 16.09
C PRO A 391 -26.84 29.56 15.37
N PHE A 392 -27.17 30.00 14.15
CA PHE A 392 -26.42 30.97 13.37
C PHE A 392 -26.01 32.17 14.23
N ALA A 393 -24.72 32.52 14.21
CA ALA A 393 -24.26 33.85 14.56
C ALA A 393 -23.61 34.47 13.31
N PRO A 394 -23.97 35.71 12.95
CA PRO A 394 -23.59 36.33 11.70
C PRO A 394 -22.14 36.85 11.71
N SER A 395 -21.64 36.99 10.50
CA SER A 395 -20.41 37.65 10.07
C SER A 395 -20.13 39.02 10.72
N LEU A 396 -18.83 39.33 10.87
CA LEU A 396 -18.13 40.63 10.61
C LEU A 396 -16.73 40.61 11.33
N PRO A 397 -15.78 41.52 11.02
CA PRO A 397 -15.02 41.67 9.78
C PRO A 397 -13.49 41.56 10.00
N ILE A 398 -12.74 41.66 8.90
CA ILE A 398 -11.28 41.68 8.78
C ILE A 398 -10.66 42.82 9.61
N LEU A 399 -9.59 42.53 10.35
CA LEU A 399 -8.65 43.54 10.84
C LEU A 399 -7.21 42.99 10.87
N SER A 400 -6.33 43.91 10.50
CA SER A 400 -4.92 43.81 10.18
C SER A 400 -4.02 43.97 11.42
N SER A 401 -2.78 43.48 11.27
CA SER A 401 -1.53 43.97 11.86
C SER A 401 -1.04 43.42 13.21
N ALA A 402 0.22 42.97 13.14
CA ALA A 402 1.29 42.97 14.14
C ALA A 402 1.12 42.13 15.43
N GLY A 403 1.98 41.11 15.57
CA GLY A 403 2.19 40.40 16.83
C GLY A 403 3.15 41.14 17.79
N PRO A 404 3.37 40.54 18.97
CA PRO A 404 4.70 40.62 19.58
C PRO A 404 5.17 39.29 20.20
N GLY A 405 6.50 39.08 20.16
CA GLY A 405 7.22 38.56 21.33
C GLY A 405 7.68 37.11 21.31
N ALA A 406 8.70 36.81 20.51
CA ALA A 406 9.58 35.66 20.73
C ALA A 406 10.51 35.93 21.95
N SER A 407 10.76 34.90 22.76
CA SER A 407 11.88 34.87 23.71
C SER A 407 12.89 33.78 23.34
N ALA A 408 14.13 34.03 23.75
CA ALA A 408 15.36 33.62 23.10
C ALA A 408 15.78 32.15 23.32
N VAL A 409 16.39 31.57 22.28
CA VAL A 409 17.34 30.46 22.39
C VAL A 409 18.60 30.85 21.61
N GLY A 410 19.76 30.65 22.23
CA GLY A 410 21.08 31.17 21.86
C GLY A 410 21.70 30.63 20.56
N PRO A 411 22.96 31.03 20.28
CA PRO A 411 23.52 31.03 18.93
C PRO A 411 23.84 29.62 18.42
N ARG A 412 23.42 29.35 17.18
CA ARG A 412 23.82 28.17 16.39
C ARG A 412 25.20 28.39 15.75
N PRO A 413 26.08 27.37 15.71
CA PRO A 413 27.34 27.46 14.97
C PRO A 413 27.10 27.45 13.46
N THR A 414 27.77 28.35 12.75
CA THR A 414 27.79 28.44 11.28
C THR A 414 28.80 27.45 10.69
N TRP A 415 28.33 26.51 9.89
CA TRP A 415 29.19 25.69 9.03
C TRP A 415 29.06 26.17 7.58
N GLY A 416 30.18 26.65 7.02
CA GLY A 416 30.29 27.11 5.65
C GLY A 416 30.26 25.93 4.67
N TRP A 417 29.39 26.02 3.67
CA TRP A 417 29.29 25.04 2.60
C TRP A 417 30.42 25.29 1.59
N LYS A 418 31.34 24.33 1.45
CA LYS A 418 32.12 24.18 0.22
C LYS A 418 31.28 23.38 -0.76
N THR A 419 31.00 23.96 -1.91
CA THR A 419 30.50 23.27 -3.10
C THR A 419 31.46 22.15 -3.48
N VAL A 420 31.00 20.90 -3.40
CA VAL A 420 31.66 19.74 -4.01
C VAL A 420 30.73 19.26 -5.13
N GLY A 421 31.29 19.15 -6.33
CA GLY A 421 30.56 18.84 -7.55
C GLY A 421 29.81 17.51 -7.48
N ALA A 422 28.68 17.46 -8.18
CA ALA A 422 27.89 16.27 -8.37
C ALA A 422 28.72 15.15 -9.02
N GLN A 423 28.92 14.06 -8.30
CA GLN A 423 29.17 12.76 -8.90
C GLN A 423 27.88 11.95 -8.78
N SER A 424 27.41 11.48 -9.92
CA SER A 424 26.27 10.56 -10.07
C SER A 424 26.51 9.29 -9.26
N SER A 425 25.75 9.10 -8.18
CA SER A 425 25.63 7.82 -7.50
C SER A 425 24.69 6.91 -8.29
N ALA A 426 25.22 5.76 -8.69
CA ALA A 426 24.49 4.72 -9.39
C ALA A 426 23.44 4.07 -8.48
N THR A 427 22.21 3.96 -8.96
CA THR A 427 21.15 3.12 -8.41
C THR A 427 21.54 1.64 -8.57
N PRO A 428 21.44 0.78 -7.53
CA PRO A 428 21.63 -0.65 -7.72
C PRO A 428 20.41 -1.22 -8.46
N SER A 429 20.54 -1.36 -9.78
CA SER A 429 19.60 -2.09 -10.63
C SER A 429 20.08 -3.55 -10.72
N ALA A 430 19.39 -4.46 -10.04
CA ALA A 430 19.59 -5.88 -10.22
C ALA A 430 18.51 -6.40 -11.18
N THR A 431 18.81 -6.35 -12.48
CA THR A 431 18.08 -7.08 -13.53
C THR A 431 18.86 -8.36 -13.84
N PRO A 432 18.23 -9.54 -13.88
CA PRO A 432 18.92 -10.77 -14.28
C PRO A 432 19.10 -10.80 -15.81
N GLU A 433 20.35 -10.89 -16.29
CA GLU A 433 20.63 -11.16 -17.70
C GLU A 433 20.46 -12.65 -18.05
N PRO A 434 20.07 -12.96 -19.30
CA PRO A 434 19.68 -14.30 -19.72
C PRO A 434 20.88 -15.19 -20.02
N VAL A 435 20.78 -16.47 -19.61
CA VAL A 435 21.79 -17.50 -19.89
C VAL A 435 21.91 -17.71 -21.40
N GLN A 436 23.10 -17.41 -21.96
CA GLN A 436 23.46 -17.75 -23.33
C GLN A 436 23.58 -19.26 -23.50
N SER A 437 22.85 -19.79 -24.48
CA SER A 437 22.96 -21.17 -24.96
C SER A 437 24.28 -21.36 -25.71
N ALA A 438 25.22 -22.09 -25.10
CA ALA A 438 26.36 -22.65 -25.83
C ALA A 438 25.90 -23.89 -26.61
N GLY A 439 25.99 -23.82 -27.94
CA GLY A 439 25.77 -24.98 -28.80
C GLY A 439 26.90 -25.98 -28.68
N PHE A 440 26.53 -27.27 -28.60
CA PHE A 440 27.41 -28.37 -29.01
C PHE A 440 26.60 -29.39 -29.81
N GLY A 441 27.19 -29.78 -30.94
CA GLY A 441 26.58 -30.59 -31.98
C GLY A 441 26.38 -32.07 -31.62
N HIS A 442 25.61 -32.70 -32.52
CA HIS A 442 25.16 -34.09 -32.56
C HIS A 442 26.14 -35.19 -32.10
N ALA A 443 25.58 -36.18 -31.39
CA ALA A 443 25.70 -37.61 -31.75
C ALA A 443 24.57 -38.46 -31.11
N HIS A 444 24.05 -39.41 -31.90
CA HIS A 444 23.02 -40.41 -31.59
C HIS A 444 23.33 -41.32 -30.38
N ARG A 445 22.30 -41.71 -29.59
CA ARG A 445 21.79 -43.10 -29.48
C ARG A 445 20.67 -43.27 -28.44
N HIS A 446 19.76 -44.19 -28.77
CA HIS A 446 18.68 -44.87 -28.04
C HIS A 446 18.67 -44.91 -26.51
N GLY A 447 17.45 -44.92 -25.93
CA GLY A 447 17.17 -45.63 -24.68
C GLY A 447 15.92 -45.15 -23.93
N GLN A 448 15.01 -46.09 -23.62
CA GLN A 448 13.72 -45.93 -22.93
C GLN A 448 13.84 -45.48 -21.46
N GLY A 449 12.73 -44.97 -20.88
CA GLY A 449 12.34 -45.35 -19.51
C GLY A 449 11.96 -44.24 -18.53
N HIS A 450 10.65 -44.15 -18.26
CA HIS A 450 9.97 -43.87 -16.97
C HIS A 450 10.49 -42.81 -15.96
N GLY A 451 9.60 -41.85 -15.67
CA GLY A 451 9.01 -41.62 -14.34
C GLY A 451 9.80 -40.77 -13.33
N GLY A 452 9.12 -39.79 -12.70
CA GLY A 452 9.54 -39.26 -11.40
C GLY A 452 9.26 -37.77 -11.18
N PHE A 453 8.37 -37.51 -10.22
CA PHE A 453 8.02 -36.21 -9.63
C PHE A 453 9.21 -35.44 -9.05
N GLY A 454 9.09 -34.11 -8.98
CA GLY A 454 9.96 -33.27 -8.15
C GLY A 454 9.76 -31.77 -8.38
N GLY A 455 8.65 -31.21 -7.90
CA GLY A 455 8.46 -29.76 -7.83
C GLY A 455 9.26 -29.17 -6.67
N PHE A 456 10.19 -28.28 -6.98
CA PHE A 456 10.89 -27.43 -6.01
C PHE A 456 10.24 -26.04 -6.03
N GLY A 457 9.48 -25.75 -4.96
CA GLY A 457 9.01 -24.40 -4.65
C GLY A 457 10.12 -23.60 -3.99
N TRP A 458 10.36 -22.40 -4.50
CA TRP A 458 11.24 -21.40 -3.91
C TRP A 458 10.39 -20.43 -3.08
N PHE A 459 10.85 -20.10 -1.87
CA PHE A 459 10.44 -18.93 -1.08
C PHE A 459 11.70 -18.22 -0.59
#